data_AF-A0A1F6CKB8-F1
#
_entry.id   AF-A0A1F6CKB8-F1
#
_cell.length_a   1.000
_cell.length_b   1.000
_cell.length_c   1.000
_cell.angle_alpha   90.00
_cell.angle_beta   90.00
_cell.angle_gamma   90.00
#
_symmetry.space_group_name_H-M   'P 1'
#
loop_
_entity.id
_entity.type
_entity.pdbx_description
1 polymer ?
#
loop_
_entity_poly.entity_id
_entity_poly.type
_entity_poly.pdbx_seq_one_letter_code
_entity_poly.pdbx_strand_id
1 'polypeptide(L)'
;MSAARKRWLMLVRESIRTDAAPEMLLPLCAEHLWLSHSSDDARLADRATRNALEISARRLRQAAAKLEDEERRLERSKASVWYRAKSPAYVLGQRRRIVTDMPRCPACERVAVARDRTIAQALEQARDGGERAAGLCMKHFAYARVIAPAGALRESLTRAQVKQLRSLARELSVATSVSRQRALFFLSGTAC
;
A
#
# COMPACT_ATOMS: atom_id res chain seq x y z
N MET A 1 -5.25 -7.75 11.66
CA MET A 1 -4.01 -7.08 11.18
C MET A 1 -3.21 -8.07 10.35
N SER A 2 -2.88 -7.74 9.09
CA SER A 2 -2.14 -8.62 8.17
C SER A 2 -0.75 -9.00 8.69
N ALA A 3 -0.19 -10.11 8.22
CA ALA A 3 1.15 -10.56 8.62
C ALA A 3 2.22 -9.54 8.18
N ALA A 4 2.05 -8.92 7.02
CA ALA A 4 2.91 -7.85 6.54
C ALA A 4 2.94 -6.63 7.49
N ARG A 5 1.78 -6.21 8.00
CA ARG A 5 1.68 -5.10 8.98
C ARG A 5 2.34 -5.45 10.31
N LYS A 6 2.09 -6.66 10.83
CA LYS A 6 2.77 -7.17 12.04
C LYS A 6 4.29 -7.16 11.87
N ARG A 7 4.78 -7.67 10.74
CA ARG A 7 6.21 -7.72 10.43
C ARG A 7 6.81 -6.33 10.31
N TRP A 8 6.11 -5.39 9.66
CA TRP A 8 6.55 -4.00 9.61
C TRP A 8 6.65 -3.38 11.00
N LEU A 9 5.62 -3.53 11.86
CA LEU A 9 5.66 -3.03 13.24
C LEU A 9 6.87 -3.59 14.02
N MET A 10 7.13 -4.90 13.93
CA MET A 10 8.30 -5.50 14.57
C MET A 10 9.62 -4.89 14.07
N LEU A 11 9.76 -4.70 12.75
CA LEU A 11 10.96 -4.10 12.15
C LEU A 11 11.16 -2.65 12.60
N VAL A 12 10.09 -1.85 12.67
CA VAL A 12 10.18 -0.46 13.10
C VAL A 12 10.57 -0.39 14.57
N ARG A 13 9.97 -1.22 15.43
CA ARG A 13 10.33 -1.30 16.85
C ARG A 13 11.80 -1.64 17.03
N GLU A 14 12.28 -2.64 16.30
CA GLU A 14 13.68 -3.06 16.36
C GLU A 14 14.63 -1.95 15.87
N SER A 15 14.28 -1.27 14.78
CA SER A 15 15.05 -0.15 14.25
C SER A 15 15.08 1.05 15.20
N ILE A 16 13.97 1.36 15.89
CA ILE A 16 13.94 2.39 16.95
C ILE A 16 14.83 1.97 18.13
N ARG A 17 14.76 0.69 18.53
CA ARG A 17 15.55 0.15 19.65
C ARG A 17 17.05 0.21 19.38
N THR A 18 17.46 -0.05 18.15
CA THR A 18 18.85 -0.09 17.71
C THR A 18 19.34 1.22 17.10
N ASP A 19 18.46 2.22 16.96
CA ASP A 19 18.67 3.45 16.20
C ASP A 19 19.18 3.22 14.76
N ALA A 20 18.87 2.06 14.18
CA ALA A 20 19.27 1.65 12.85
C ALA A 20 18.35 2.27 11.78
N ALA A 21 18.55 3.56 11.50
CA ALA A 21 17.84 4.36 10.51
C ALA A 21 16.29 4.26 10.58
N PRO A 22 15.67 4.54 11.74
CA PRO A 22 14.23 4.43 11.93
C PRO A 22 13.41 5.28 10.96
N GLU A 23 13.91 6.44 10.55
CA GLU A 23 13.26 7.37 9.61
C GLU A 23 12.89 6.72 8.27
N MET A 24 13.62 5.69 7.82
CA MET A 24 13.30 4.95 6.59
C MET A 24 12.11 3.99 6.74
N LEU A 25 11.68 3.72 7.97
CA LEU A 25 10.61 2.77 8.29
C LEU A 25 9.37 3.45 8.88
N LEU A 26 9.55 4.63 9.47
CA LEU A 26 8.49 5.35 10.16
C LEU A 26 7.37 5.76 9.19
N PRO A 27 6.11 5.68 9.64
CA PRO A 27 4.97 5.94 8.78
C PRO A 27 4.77 7.43 8.55
N LEU A 28 4.18 7.76 7.40
CA LEU A 28 3.81 9.14 7.03
C LEU A 28 2.31 9.31 6.78
N CYS A 29 1.56 8.21 6.62
CA CYS A 29 0.11 8.28 6.41
C CYS A 29 -0.67 8.06 7.71
N ALA A 30 -1.87 8.64 7.79
CA ALA A 30 -2.73 8.56 8.96
C ALA A 30 -3.01 7.11 9.40
N GLU A 31 -3.27 6.19 8.46
CA GLU A 31 -3.54 4.78 8.78
C GLU A 31 -2.40 4.12 9.59
N HIS A 32 -1.15 4.27 9.13
CA HIS A 32 -0.02 3.64 9.79
C HIS A 32 0.45 4.43 11.02
N LEU A 33 0.15 5.73 11.10
CA LEU A 33 0.31 6.50 12.34
C LEU A 33 -0.64 6.00 13.42
N TRP A 34 -1.93 5.81 13.10
CA TRP A 34 -2.88 5.21 14.03
C TRP A 34 -2.45 3.81 14.45
N LEU A 35 -1.93 3.01 13.52
CA LEU A 35 -1.42 1.69 13.85
C LEU A 35 -0.24 1.72 14.84
N SER A 36 0.65 2.71 14.73
CA SER A 36 1.73 2.93 15.69
C SER A 36 1.21 3.34 17.07
N HIS A 37 0.19 4.21 17.12
CA HIS A 37 -0.47 4.66 18.35
C HIS A 37 -1.27 3.57 19.03
N SER A 38 -1.93 2.69 18.27
CA SER A 38 -2.65 1.53 18.79
C SER A 38 -1.73 0.37 19.17
N SER A 39 -0.42 0.56 19.07
CA SER A 39 0.56 -0.42 19.51
C SER A 39 0.95 -0.11 20.97
N ASP A 40 1.18 -1.14 21.80
CA ASP A 40 1.60 -0.96 23.21
C ASP A 40 3.04 -0.42 23.37
N ASP A 41 3.51 0.41 22.44
CA ASP A 41 4.85 0.99 22.40
C ASP A 41 4.76 2.52 22.23
N ALA A 42 4.85 3.23 23.36
CA ALA A 42 4.79 4.69 23.40
C ALA A 42 5.96 5.36 22.65
N ARG A 43 7.14 4.72 22.60
CA ARG A 43 8.30 5.27 21.88
C ARG A 43 8.07 5.22 20.38
N LEU A 44 7.45 4.14 19.89
CA LEU A 44 7.04 4.04 18.49
C LEU A 44 6.03 5.13 18.13
N ALA A 45 5.01 5.34 18.96
CA ALA A 45 3.98 6.37 18.73
C ALA A 45 4.57 7.79 18.66
N ASP A 46 5.44 8.15 19.62
CA ASP A 46 6.12 9.46 19.66
C ASP A 46 7.04 9.65 18.44
N ARG A 47 7.95 8.72 18.16
CA ARG A 47 8.87 8.84 17.02
C ARG A 47 8.13 8.88 15.68
N ALA A 48 7.09 8.06 15.50
CA ALA A 48 6.28 8.09 14.29
C ALA A 48 5.59 9.44 14.09
N THR A 49 5.01 10.01 15.15
CA THR A 49 4.34 11.32 15.11
C THR A 49 5.32 12.44 14.80
N ARG A 50 6.47 12.49 15.49
CA ARG A 50 7.50 13.50 15.25
C ARG A 50 8.03 13.46 13.82
N ASN A 51 8.38 12.28 13.33
CA ASN A 51 8.86 12.10 11.97
C ASN A 51 7.83 12.53 10.92
N ALA A 52 6.57 12.12 11.08
CA ALA A 52 5.50 12.52 10.16
C ALA A 52 5.27 14.03 10.19
N LEU A 53 5.28 14.66 11.37
CA LEU A 53 5.16 16.10 11.53
C LEU A 53 6.33 16.85 10.87
N GLU A 54 7.57 16.44 11.14
CA GLU A 54 8.77 17.07 10.61
C GLU A 54 8.81 17.01 9.08
N ILE A 55 8.57 15.83 8.51
CA ILE A 55 8.55 15.64 7.06
C ILE A 55 7.42 16.46 6.43
N SER A 56 6.22 16.44 7.01
CA SER A 56 5.08 17.20 6.49
C SER A 56 5.33 18.70 6.56
N ALA A 57 5.84 19.21 7.69
CA ALA A 57 6.16 20.62 7.87
C ALA A 57 7.24 21.08 6.89
N ARG A 58 8.32 20.29 6.72
CA ARG A 58 9.36 20.57 5.73
C ARG A 58 8.80 20.64 4.31
N ARG A 59 7.89 19.74 3.95
CA ARG A 59 7.25 19.72 2.63
C ARG A 59 6.32 20.90 2.41
N LEU A 60 5.52 21.27 3.40
CA LEU A 60 4.66 22.45 3.33
C LEU A 60 5.48 23.73 3.12
N ARG A 61 6.60 23.88 3.82
CA ARG A 61 7.53 25.00 3.61
C ARG A 61 8.13 25.01 2.21
N GLN A 62 8.58 23.86 1.72
CA GLN A 62 9.11 23.72 0.35
C GLN A 62 8.04 24.02 -0.72
N ALA A 63 6.81 23.55 -0.51
CA ALA A 63 5.70 23.80 -1.41
C ALA A 63 5.32 25.28 -1.43
N ALA A 64 5.25 25.94 -0.26
CA ALA A 64 5.00 27.37 -0.15
C ALA A 64 6.07 28.18 -0.93
N ALA A 65 7.35 27.91 -0.68
CA ALA A 65 8.45 28.58 -1.38
C ALA A 65 8.40 28.38 -2.91
N LYS A 66 8.07 27.16 -3.37
CA LYS A 66 7.89 26.87 -4.80
C LYS A 66 6.70 27.58 -5.41
N LEU A 67 5.59 27.69 -4.69
CA LEU A 67 4.41 28.41 -5.16
C LEU A 67 4.67 29.91 -5.29
N GLU A 68 5.40 30.51 -4.35
CA GLU A 68 5.83 31.91 -4.44
C GLU A 68 6.75 32.14 -5.64
N ASP A 69 7.69 31.23 -5.89
CA ASP A 69 8.60 31.35 -7.03
C ASP A 69 7.85 31.21 -8.36
N GLU A 70 6.95 30.24 -8.46
CA GLU A 70 6.07 30.09 -9.62
C GLU A 70 5.19 31.34 -9.79
N GLU A 71 4.60 31.90 -8.74
CA GLU A 71 3.83 33.13 -8.83
C GLU A 71 4.65 34.30 -9.38
N ARG A 72 5.86 34.53 -8.85
CA ARG A 72 6.78 35.54 -9.37
C ARG A 72 7.13 35.30 -10.85
N ARG A 73 7.33 34.04 -11.24
CA ARG A 73 7.63 33.66 -12.62
C ARG A 73 6.43 33.89 -13.55
N LEU A 74 5.23 33.56 -13.08
CA LEU A 74 3.97 33.79 -13.79
C LEU A 74 3.78 35.29 -14.04
N GLU A 75 3.97 36.12 -13.01
CA GLU A 75 3.88 37.58 -13.15
C GLU A 75 4.83 38.14 -14.21
N ARG A 76 6.11 37.75 -14.18
CA ARG A 76 7.09 38.14 -15.22
C ARG A 76 6.70 37.66 -16.62
N SER A 77 6.00 36.53 -16.69
CA SER A 77 5.62 35.88 -17.96
C SER A 77 4.30 36.37 -18.52
N LYS A 78 3.50 37.17 -17.79
CA LYS A 78 2.19 37.69 -18.25
C LYS A 78 2.26 38.51 -19.55
N ALA A 79 3.41 39.13 -19.81
CA ALA A 79 3.65 39.87 -21.05
C ALA A 79 3.93 38.96 -22.26
N SER A 80 4.29 37.68 -22.05
CA SER A 80 4.63 36.77 -23.14
C SER A 80 3.39 36.22 -23.83
N VAL A 81 3.43 36.18 -25.18
CA VAL A 81 2.35 35.62 -26.02
C VAL A 81 2.09 34.14 -25.68
N TRP A 82 3.14 33.38 -25.39
CA TRP A 82 3.07 31.97 -24.99
C TRP A 82 2.26 31.77 -23.69
N TYR A 83 2.37 32.69 -22.73
CA TYR A 83 1.64 32.60 -21.47
C TYR A 83 0.14 32.87 -21.64
N ARG A 84 -0.22 33.83 -22.51
CA ARG A 84 -1.63 34.14 -22.83
C ARG A 84 -2.34 32.97 -23.52
N ALA A 85 -1.60 32.12 -24.22
CA ALA A 85 -2.13 30.92 -24.87
C ALA A 85 -2.36 29.74 -23.91
N LYS A 86 -1.86 29.78 -22.67
CA LYS A 86 -2.06 28.69 -21.71
C LYS A 86 -3.41 28.78 -21.00
N SER A 87 -4.10 27.64 -20.94
CA SER A 87 -5.33 27.50 -20.16
C SER A 87 -5.08 27.70 -18.66
N PRO A 88 -5.95 28.44 -17.93
CA PRO A 88 -5.91 28.54 -16.47
C PRO A 88 -5.88 27.17 -15.75
N ALA A 89 -6.49 26.15 -16.36
CA ALA A 89 -6.48 24.78 -15.84
C ALA A 89 -5.06 24.20 -15.76
N TYR A 90 -4.17 24.55 -16.70
CA TYR A 90 -2.79 24.12 -16.68
C TYR A 90 -2.03 24.70 -15.47
N VAL A 91 -2.20 26.00 -15.21
CA VAL A 91 -1.54 26.69 -14.09
C VAL A 91 -2.03 26.12 -12.76
N LEU A 92 -3.34 25.92 -12.62
CA LEU A 92 -3.92 25.25 -11.45
C LEU A 92 -3.38 23.82 -11.29
N GLY A 93 -3.22 23.08 -12.39
CA GLY A 93 -2.65 21.73 -12.39
C GLY A 93 -1.21 21.69 -11.87
N GLN A 94 -0.37 22.65 -12.28
CA GLN A 94 1.01 22.77 -11.79
C GLN A 94 1.06 23.12 -10.30
N ARG A 95 0.26 24.11 -9.87
CA ARG A 95 0.17 24.49 -8.44
C ARG A 95 -0.29 23.32 -7.58
N ARG A 96 -1.30 22.57 -8.04
CA ARG A 96 -1.76 21.35 -7.34
C ARG A 96 -0.64 20.33 -7.21
N ARG A 97 0.11 20.04 -8.29
CA ARG A 97 1.25 19.11 -8.25
C ARG A 97 2.29 19.49 -7.20
N ILE A 98 2.61 20.78 -7.06
CA ILE A 98 3.57 21.27 -6.05
C ILE A 98 3.10 20.94 -4.62
N VAL A 99 1.80 21.09 -4.34
CA VAL A 99 1.23 20.85 -3.00
C VAL A 99 0.96 19.38 -2.73
N THR A 100 0.61 18.60 -3.77
CA THR A 100 0.25 17.19 -3.63
C THR A 100 1.42 16.22 -3.72
N ASP A 101 2.64 16.70 -4.00
CA ASP A 101 3.86 15.88 -4.04
C ASP A 101 4.29 15.46 -2.63
N MET A 102 3.50 14.54 -2.05
CA MET A 102 3.78 13.94 -0.76
C MET A 102 4.57 12.65 -0.95
N PRO A 103 5.64 12.42 -0.16
CA PRO A 103 6.37 11.18 -0.21
C PRO A 103 5.44 10.01 0.11
N ARG A 104 5.68 8.88 -0.56
CA ARG A 104 4.98 7.65 -0.25
C ARG A 104 5.32 7.22 1.17
N CYS A 105 4.31 6.71 1.88
CA CYS A 105 4.52 6.19 3.22
C CYS A 105 5.35 4.89 3.16
N PRO A 106 6.51 4.81 3.84
CA PRO A 106 7.36 3.61 3.80
C PRO A 106 6.65 2.33 4.24
N ALA A 107 5.75 2.44 5.22
CA ALA A 107 4.90 1.34 5.65
C ALA A 107 3.98 0.82 4.53
N CYS A 108 3.33 1.72 3.78
CA CYS A 108 2.50 1.36 2.64
C CYS A 108 3.32 0.65 1.55
N GLU A 109 4.52 1.17 1.25
CA GLU A 109 5.40 0.58 0.24
C GLU A 109 5.84 -0.83 0.64
N ARG A 110 6.23 -1.05 1.89
CA ARG A 110 6.61 -2.38 2.37
C ARG A 110 5.44 -3.36 2.36
N VAL A 111 4.24 -2.92 2.74
CA VAL A 111 3.03 -3.74 2.66
C VAL A 111 2.71 -4.06 1.20
N ALA A 112 2.86 -3.10 0.28
CA ALA A 112 2.68 -3.32 -1.15
C ALA A 112 3.71 -4.31 -1.72
N VAL A 113 4.99 -4.14 -1.41
CA VAL A 113 6.06 -5.07 -1.84
C VAL A 113 5.83 -6.47 -1.29
N ALA A 114 5.44 -6.61 -0.02
CA ALA A 114 5.14 -7.90 0.57
C ALA A 114 3.96 -8.58 -0.15
N ARG A 115 2.89 -7.82 -0.42
CA ARG A 115 1.74 -8.28 -1.20
C ARG A 115 2.16 -8.73 -2.59
N ASP A 116 2.92 -7.91 -3.31
CA ASP A 116 3.33 -8.17 -4.69
C ASP A 116 4.26 -9.39 -4.76
N ARG A 117 5.13 -9.61 -3.76
CA ARG A 117 5.92 -10.84 -3.62
C ARG A 117 5.04 -12.08 -3.42
N THR A 118 4.01 -12.00 -2.57
CA THR A 118 3.06 -13.11 -2.39
C THR A 118 2.34 -13.46 -3.69
N ILE A 119 1.97 -12.44 -4.48
CA ILE A 119 1.36 -12.65 -5.78
C ILE A 119 2.35 -13.27 -6.77
N ALA A 120 3.58 -12.76 -6.85
CA ALA A 120 4.61 -13.29 -7.72
C ALA A 120 4.87 -14.79 -7.44
N GLN A 121 5.03 -15.15 -6.16
CA GLN A 121 5.19 -16.54 -5.73
C GLN A 121 3.99 -17.41 -6.11
N ALA A 122 2.77 -16.91 -5.96
CA ALA A 122 1.57 -17.63 -6.37
C ALA A 122 1.51 -17.85 -7.89
N LEU A 123 1.96 -16.87 -8.69
CA LEU A 123 2.02 -16.98 -10.14
C LEU A 123 3.11 -17.95 -10.60
N GLU A 124 4.28 -17.96 -9.96
CA GLU A 124 5.34 -18.95 -10.21
C GLU A 124 4.85 -20.37 -9.92
N GLN A 125 4.23 -20.58 -8.76
CA GLN A 125 3.66 -21.88 -8.40
C GLN A 125 2.56 -22.33 -9.37
N ALA A 126 1.72 -21.40 -9.86
CA ALA A 126 0.69 -21.70 -10.85
C ALA A 126 1.27 -22.09 -12.21
N ARG A 127 2.43 -21.51 -12.57
CA ARG A 127 3.16 -21.84 -13.80
C ARG A 127 3.76 -23.25 -13.74
N ASP A 128 4.29 -23.65 -12.58
CA ASP A 128 4.89 -24.96 -12.36
C ASP A 128 3.85 -26.08 -12.15
N GLY A 129 2.55 -25.77 -12.30
CA GLY A 129 1.46 -26.73 -12.07
C GLY A 129 1.24 -27.10 -10.61
N GLY A 130 1.86 -26.36 -9.67
CA GLY A 130 1.76 -26.62 -8.25
C GLY A 130 0.37 -26.30 -7.69
N GLU A 131 -0.21 -27.22 -6.92
CA GLU A 131 -1.47 -26.99 -6.20
C GLU A 131 -1.40 -25.83 -5.18
N ARG A 132 -0.19 -25.36 -4.84
CA ARG A 132 0.06 -24.23 -3.94
C ARG A 132 -0.33 -22.86 -4.51
N ALA A 133 -0.67 -22.77 -5.80
CA ALA A 133 -1.33 -21.60 -6.36
C ALA A 133 -2.73 -21.33 -5.75
N ALA A 134 -3.30 -22.34 -5.07
CA ALA A 134 -4.51 -22.19 -4.26
C ALA A 134 -4.18 -21.59 -2.88
N GLY A 135 -4.98 -20.65 -2.42
CA GLY A 135 -4.88 -20.09 -1.05
C GLY A 135 -4.99 -18.57 -0.99
N LEU A 136 -5.12 -17.91 -2.13
CA LEU A 136 -5.29 -16.46 -2.17
C LEU A 136 -6.70 -16.11 -1.67
N CYS A 137 -6.78 -15.13 -0.77
CA CYS A 137 -8.06 -14.48 -0.49
C CYS A 137 -8.59 -13.83 -1.77
N MET A 138 -9.90 -13.61 -1.86
CA MET A 138 -10.54 -13.13 -3.10
C MET A 138 -9.92 -11.83 -3.64
N LYS A 139 -9.47 -10.93 -2.76
CA LYS A 139 -8.76 -9.69 -3.15
C LYS A 139 -7.41 -9.97 -3.82
N HIS A 140 -6.59 -10.85 -3.24
CA HIS A 140 -5.29 -11.21 -3.81
C HIS A 140 -5.43 -12.07 -5.07
N PHE A 141 -6.45 -12.93 -5.13
CA PHE A 141 -6.79 -13.65 -6.36
C PHE A 141 -7.15 -12.69 -7.50
N ALA A 142 -8.03 -11.70 -7.24
CA ALA A 142 -8.42 -10.72 -8.26
C ALA A 142 -7.19 -9.97 -8.81
N TYR A 143 -6.29 -9.56 -7.92
CA TYR A 143 -5.07 -8.86 -8.30
C TYR A 143 -4.08 -9.76 -9.06
N ALA A 144 -3.85 -10.99 -8.58
CA ALA A 144 -3.03 -11.97 -9.27
C ALA A 144 -3.58 -12.30 -10.68
N ARG A 145 -4.90 -12.40 -10.82
CA ARG A 145 -5.56 -12.66 -12.10
C ARG A 145 -5.40 -11.50 -13.11
N VAL A 146 -5.44 -10.26 -12.63
CA VAL A 146 -5.19 -9.06 -13.47
C VAL A 146 -3.76 -9.03 -13.97
N ILE A 147 -2.79 -9.36 -13.10
CA ILE A 147 -1.36 -9.37 -13.44
C ILE A 147 -0.98 -10.55 -14.34
N ALA A 148 -1.59 -11.72 -14.12
CA ALA A 148 -1.29 -12.91 -14.90
C ALA A 148 -1.53 -12.68 -16.41
N PRO A 149 -0.62 -13.08 -17.30
CA PRO A 149 -0.85 -13.04 -18.74
C PRO A 149 -2.09 -13.86 -19.13
N ALA A 150 -2.77 -13.46 -20.20
CA ALA A 150 -3.89 -14.22 -20.73
C ALA A 150 -3.45 -15.62 -21.19
N GLY A 151 -4.34 -16.61 -21.08
CA GLY A 151 -4.10 -17.99 -21.48
C GLY A 151 -3.93 -18.96 -20.30
N ALA A 152 -3.12 -20.01 -20.51
CA ALA A 152 -3.06 -21.19 -19.64
C ALA A 152 -2.77 -20.87 -18.16
N LEU A 153 -1.91 -19.89 -17.88
CA LEU A 153 -1.57 -19.50 -16.50
C LEU A 153 -2.76 -18.89 -15.76
N ARG A 154 -3.48 -17.95 -16.39
CA ARG A 154 -4.67 -17.31 -15.80
C ARG A 154 -5.80 -18.33 -15.60
N GLU A 155 -5.94 -19.28 -16.53
CA GLU A 155 -6.90 -20.38 -16.38
C GLU A 155 -6.52 -21.34 -15.26
N SER A 156 -5.24 -21.72 -15.17
CA SER A 156 -4.70 -22.56 -14.10
C SER A 156 -5.00 -21.94 -12.72
N LEU A 157 -4.66 -20.65 -12.56
CA LEU A 157 -4.95 -19.88 -11.35
C LEU A 157 -6.46 -19.86 -11.03
N THR A 158 -7.31 -19.66 -12.04
CA THR A 158 -8.77 -19.63 -11.87
C THR A 158 -9.29 -21.02 -11.46
N ARG A 159 -8.83 -22.10 -12.11
CA ARG A 159 -9.21 -23.48 -11.77
C ARG A 159 -8.80 -23.84 -10.34
N ALA A 160 -7.58 -23.49 -9.94
CA ALA A 160 -7.10 -23.71 -8.58
C ALA A 160 -7.96 -22.98 -7.53
N GLN A 161 -8.29 -21.71 -7.77
CA GLN A 161 -9.16 -20.93 -6.87
C GLN A 161 -10.58 -21.51 -6.80
N VAL A 162 -11.17 -21.91 -7.93
CA VAL A 162 -12.51 -22.53 -7.97
C VAL A 162 -12.52 -23.87 -7.23
N LYS A 163 -11.49 -24.71 -7.40
CA LYS A 163 -11.34 -25.98 -6.65
C LYS A 163 -11.37 -25.72 -5.15
N GLN A 164 -10.66 -24.69 -4.68
CA GLN A 164 -10.62 -24.33 -3.27
C GLN A 164 -11.94 -23.77 -2.74
N LEU A 165 -12.59 -22.87 -3.49
CA LEU A 165 -13.92 -22.35 -3.14
C LEU A 165 -14.96 -23.48 -3.03
N ARG A 166 -14.92 -24.46 -3.94
CA ARG A 166 -15.78 -25.65 -3.87
C ARG A 166 -15.46 -26.53 -2.65
N SER A 167 -14.19 -26.66 -2.27
CA SER A 167 -13.81 -27.36 -1.03
C SER A 167 -14.38 -26.64 0.19
N LEU A 168 -14.18 -25.32 0.26
CA LEU A 168 -14.66 -24.49 1.37
C LEU A 168 -16.20 -24.52 1.48
N ALA A 169 -16.91 -24.47 0.35
CA ALA A 169 -18.36 -24.59 0.32
C ALA A 169 -18.84 -25.92 0.90
N ARG A 170 -18.17 -27.03 0.55
CA ARG A 170 -18.45 -28.36 1.12
C ARG A 170 -18.16 -28.42 2.63
N GLU A 171 -17.03 -27.86 3.08
CA GLU A 171 -16.68 -27.79 4.51
C GLU A 171 -17.71 -26.97 5.32
N LEU A 172 -18.24 -25.90 4.73
CA LEU A 172 -19.29 -25.09 5.33
C LEU A 172 -20.64 -25.79 5.39
N SER A 173 -21.00 -26.58 4.38
CA SER A 173 -22.28 -27.30 4.35
C SER A 173 -22.37 -28.42 5.40
N VAL A 174 -21.22 -28.92 5.88
CA VAL A 174 -21.15 -29.99 6.90
C VAL A 174 -21.08 -29.42 8.33
N ALA A 175 -20.92 -28.09 8.46
CA ALA A 175 -20.99 -27.25 9.66
C ALA A 175 -20.57 -27.86 11.02
N THR A 176 -19.31 -27.62 11.40
CA THR A 176 -18.90 -27.29 12.78
C THR A 176 -18.57 -25.79 12.86
N SER A 177 -18.51 -25.24 14.08
CA SER A 177 -18.14 -23.82 14.35
C SER A 177 -16.79 -23.42 13.74
N VAL A 178 -15.86 -24.37 13.62
CA VAL A 178 -14.51 -24.19 13.04
C VAL A 178 -14.55 -23.93 11.54
N SER A 179 -15.43 -24.61 10.78
CA SER A 179 -15.58 -24.41 9.33
C SER A 179 -16.03 -22.99 8.98
N ARG A 180 -16.93 -22.40 9.81
CA ARG A 180 -17.38 -21.01 9.63
C ARG A 180 -16.26 -20.00 9.85
N GLN A 181 -15.41 -20.20 10.86
CA GLN A 181 -14.26 -19.32 11.08
C GLN A 181 -13.30 -19.35 9.89
N ARG A 182 -12.92 -20.54 9.38
CA ARG A 182 -12.04 -20.65 8.18
C ARG A 182 -12.61 -19.95 6.95
N ALA A 183 -13.92 -20.04 6.72
CA ALA A 183 -14.53 -19.34 5.59
C ALA A 183 -14.51 -17.83 5.74
N LEU A 184 -14.81 -17.32 6.94
CA LEU A 184 -14.68 -15.89 7.23
C LEU A 184 -13.24 -15.41 7.04
N PHE A 185 -12.23 -16.20 7.41
CA PHE A 185 -10.82 -15.90 7.12
C PHE A 185 -10.53 -15.81 5.61
N PHE A 186 -11.03 -16.76 4.81
CA PHE A 186 -10.82 -16.79 3.36
C PHE A 186 -11.49 -15.62 2.63
N LEU A 187 -12.67 -15.22 3.09
CA LEU A 187 -13.49 -14.16 2.48
C LEU A 187 -13.08 -12.75 2.94
N SER A 188 -12.72 -12.56 4.21
CA SER A 188 -12.46 -11.23 4.78
C SER A 188 -11.03 -10.70 4.52
N GLY A 189 -10.10 -11.55 4.09
CA GLY A 189 -8.71 -11.15 3.81
C GLY A 189 -7.94 -10.64 5.02
N THR A 190 -8.38 -10.95 6.24
CA THR A 190 -7.84 -10.38 7.49
C THR A 190 -6.52 -11.01 7.97
N ALA A 191 -6.06 -12.09 7.34
CA ALA A 191 -4.92 -12.90 7.78
C ALA A 191 -3.87 -13.21 6.68
N CYS A 192 -3.77 -12.41 5.62
CA CYS A 192 -2.62 -12.39 4.71
C CYS A 192 -1.79 -11.13 4.99
#